data_AF-A0A2S9FLS9-F1
#
_entry.id   AF-A0A2S9FLS9-F1
#
_cell.length_a   1.000
_cell.length_b   1.000
_cell.length_c   1.000
_cell.angle_alpha   90.00
_cell.angle_beta   90.00
_cell.angle_gamma   90.00
#
_symmetry.space_group_name_H-M   'P 1'
#
loop_
_entity.id
_entity.type
_entity.pdbx_description
1 polymer ?
#
loop_
_entity_poly.entity_id
_entity_poly.type
_entity_poly.pdbx_seq_one_letter_code
_entity_poly.pdbx_strand_id
1 'polypeptide(L)' 'MTRFGYTLMTEQNGPKELVHNAISAEHVGFDFEVSSDHYFPWLSSQGHAPYAWSVLGA' A
#
# COMPACT_ATOMS: atom_id res chain seq x y z
N MET A 1 -2.14 -7.76 23.46
CA MET A 1 -1.34 -6.56 23.15
C MET A 1 -1.93 -5.89 21.93
N THR A 2 -1.96 -4.57 21.90
CA THR A 2 -2.42 -3.79 20.73
C THR A 2 -1.32 -3.74 19.68
N ARG A 3 -1.68 -3.86 18.40
CA ARG A 3 -0.78 -3.72 17.25
C ARG A 3 -1.20 -2.50 16.42
N PHE A 4 -0.24 -1.77 15.89
CA PHE A 4 -0.47 -0.64 14.99
C PHE A 4 -0.01 -1.02 13.59
N GLY A 5 -0.90 -0.87 12.61
CA GLY A 5 -0.60 -1.19 11.21
C GLY A 5 -0.69 0.03 10.30
N TYR A 6 -0.10 -0.09 9.12
CA TYR A 6 -0.09 0.93 8.08
C TYR A 6 -0.86 0.47 6.84
N THR A 7 -1.79 1.29 6.35
CA THR A 7 -2.52 1.00 5.11
C THR A 7 -1.77 1.59 3.92
N LEU A 8 -1.40 0.72 2.98
CA LEU A 8 -0.86 1.10 1.67
C LEU A 8 -1.99 1.70 0.82
N MET A 9 -1.99 3.03 0.64
CA MET A 9 -3.01 3.76 -0.13
C MET A 9 -2.85 3.55 -1.64
N THR A 10 -3.29 2.40 -2.12
CA THR A 10 -3.23 1.98 -3.53
C THR A 10 -3.92 2.93 -4.50
N GLU A 11 -4.87 3.71 -3.99
CA GLU A 11 -5.65 4.70 -4.70
C GLU A 11 -4.87 6.01 -4.89
N GLN A 12 -3.90 6.30 -4.04
CA GLN A 12 -3.15 7.58 -4.05
C GLN A 12 -1.74 7.45 -4.64
N ASN A 13 -1.18 6.24 -4.66
CA ASN A 13 0.23 6.03 -4.97
C ASN A 13 0.43 4.92 -6.01
N GLY A 14 1.38 5.13 -6.92
CA GLY A 14 1.86 4.09 -7.82
C GLY A 14 2.68 3.01 -7.11
N PRO A 15 2.97 1.88 -7.77
CA PRO A 15 3.52 0.68 -7.13
C PRO A 15 4.88 0.91 -6.45
N LYS A 16 5.77 1.72 -7.03
CA LYS A 16 7.09 2.01 -6.44
C LYS A 16 6.99 2.78 -5.12
N GLU A 17 6.10 3.77 -5.07
CA GLU A 17 5.86 4.54 -3.86
C GLU A 17 5.21 3.67 -2.78
N LEU A 18 4.33 2.74 -3.14
CA LEU A 18 3.78 1.78 -2.18
C LEU A 18 4.85 0.89 -1.55
N VAL A 19 5.80 0.39 -2.35
CA VAL A 19 6.94 -0.40 -1.84
C VAL A 19 7.80 0.46 -0.90
N HIS A 20 8.12 1.70 -1.28
CA HIS A 20 8.85 2.62 -0.40
C HIS A 20 8.10 2.91 0.91
N ASN A 21 6.77 3.06 0.86
CA ASN A 21 5.94 3.27 2.03
C ASN A 21 5.91 2.03 2.93
N ALA A 22 5.81 0.82 2.36
CA ALA A 22 5.86 -0.44 3.11
C ALA A 22 7.20 -0.60 3.84
N ILE A 23 8.32 -0.41 3.12
CA ILE A 23 9.67 -0.42 3.70
C ILE A 23 9.79 0.63 4.81
N SER A 24 9.25 1.83 4.59
CA SER A 24 9.32 2.90 5.60
C SER A 24 8.45 2.59 6.82
N ALA A 25 7.28 1.97 6.63
CA ALA A 25 6.39 1.57 7.71
C ALA A 25 7.05 0.53 8.64
N GLU A 26 7.69 -0.48 8.05
CA GLU A 26 8.47 -1.46 8.81
C GLU A 26 9.62 -0.78 9.58
N HIS A 27 10.39 0.09 8.93
CA HIS A 27 11.51 0.79 9.57
C HIS A 27 11.10 1.68 10.76
N VAL A 28 9.90 2.28 10.72
CA VAL A 28 9.41 3.12 11.83
C VAL A 28 8.62 2.34 12.88
N GLY A 29 8.51 1.02 12.74
CA GLY A 29 7.99 0.11 13.77
C GLY A 29 6.50 -0.18 13.70
N PHE A 30 5.86 -0.06 12.53
CA PHE A 30 4.53 -0.64 12.35
C PHE A 30 4.59 -2.17 12.41
N ASP A 31 3.56 -2.78 12.99
CA ASP A 31 3.51 -4.23 13.22
C ASP A 31 3.03 -5.03 12.01
N PHE A 32 2.37 -4.37 11.05
CA PHE A 32 1.86 -4.95 9.81
C PHE A 32 1.42 -3.89 8.82
N GLU A 33 1.36 -4.28 7.56
CA GLU A 33 0.78 -3.52 6.47
C GLU A 33 -0.52 -4.17 5.98
N VAL A 34 -1.41 -3.34 5.42
CA VAL A 34 -2.57 -3.82 4.68
C VAL A 34 -2.60 -3.13 3.32
N SER A 35 -2.94 -3.89 2.28
CA SER A 35 -3.16 -3.38 0.93
C SER A 35 -4.57 -3.75 0.50
N SER A 36 -5.28 -2.78 -0.07
CA SER A 36 -6.46 -3.10 -0.87
C SER A 36 -6.04 -3.71 -2.21
N ASP A 37 -6.88 -4.58 -2.78
CA ASP A 37 -6.69 -5.09 -4.14
C ASP A 37 -7.84 -4.57 -5.02
N HIS A 38 -7.49 -3.71 -5.97
CA HIS A 38 -8.43 -3.06 -6.87
C HIS A 38 -8.03 -3.30 -8.30
N TYR A 39 -9.02 -3.67 -9.11
CA TYR A 39 -8.82 -3.83 -10.55
C TYR A 39 -8.80 -2.47 -11.28
N PHE A 40 -9.53 -1.48 -10.75
CA PHE A 40 -9.61 -0.12 -11.29
C PHE A 40 -9.48 0.93 -10.18
N PRO A 41 -9.02 2.15 -10.51
CA PRO A 41 -9.06 3.26 -9.55
C PRO A 41 -10.48 3.50 -9.05
N TRP A 42 -10.64 3.80 -7.75
CA TRP A 42 -11.94 4.14 -7.18
C TRP A 42 -12.53 5.39 -7.83
N LEU A 43 -11.68 6.39 -8.03
CA LEU A 43 -12.00 7.64 -8.70
C LEU A 43 -10.99 7.88 -9.81
N SER A 44 -11.45 8.41 -10.94
CA SER A 44 -10.56 8.81 -12.04
C SER A 44 -9.52 9.85 -11.63
N SER A 45 -9.83 10.69 -10.63
CA SER A 45 -8.92 11.70 -10.09
C SER A 45 -7.80 11.14 -9.20
N GLN A 46 -7.97 9.93 -8.66
CA GLN A 46 -6.97 9.22 -7.85
C GLN A 46 -5.95 8.51 -8.74
N GLY A 47 -6.42 7.90 -9.85
CA GLY A 47 -5.55 7.47 -10.96
C GLY A 47 -4.73 6.20 -10.73
N HIS A 48 -4.76 5.60 -9.54
CA HIS A 48 -3.97 4.41 -9.21
C HIS A 48 -4.83 3.22 -8.76
N ALA A 49 -4.43 2.03 -9.20
CA ALA A 49 -4.91 0.72 -8.76
C ALA A 49 -3.84 -0.34 -9.11
N PRO A 50 -2.65 -0.30 -8.48
CA PRO A 50 -1.60 -1.27 -8.74
C PRO A 50 -2.01 -2.67 -8.29
N TYR A 51 -1.60 -3.69 -9.04
CA TYR A 51 -1.87 -5.08 -8.72
C TYR A 51 -1.20 -5.49 -7.40
N ALA A 52 -2.01 -5.79 -6.38
CA ALA A 52 -1.54 -5.93 -5.00
C ALA A 52 -0.45 -7.00 -4.84
N TRP A 53 -0.58 -8.15 -5.52
CA TRP A 53 0.37 -9.25 -5.39
C TRP A 53 1.76 -8.93 -5.96
N SER A 54 1.84 -8.12 -7.01
CA SER A 54 3.14 -7.65 -7.50
C SER A 54 3.78 -6.63 -6.56
N VAL A 55 2.98 -5.80 -5.87
CA VAL A 55 3.50 -4.85 -4.87
C VAL A 55 4.01 -5.60 -3.64
N LEU A 56 3.24 -6.57 -3.12
CA LEU A 56 3.62 -7.35 -1.94
C LEU A 56 4.79 -8.32 -2.18
N GLY A 57 5.06 -8.67 -3.44
CA GLY A 57 6.18 -9.54 -3.82
C GLY A 57 7.46 -8.83 -4.26
N ALA A 58 7.47 -7.49 -4.30
CA ALA A 58 8.61 -6.66 -4.72
C ALA A 58 9.51 -6.30 -3.53
#